data_AF-A0A820NZ12-F1
#
_entry.id   AF-A0A820NZ12-F1
#
_cell.length_a   1.000
_cell.length_b   1.000
_cell.length_c   1.000
_cell.angle_alpha   90.00
_cell.angle_beta   90.00
_cell.angle_gamma   90.00
#
_symmetry.space_group_name_H-M   'P 1'
#
loop_
_entity.id
_entity.type
_entity.pdbx_description
1 polymer ?
#
loop_
_entity_poly.entity_id
_entity_poly.type
_entity_poly.pdbx_seq_one_letter_code
_entity_poly.pdbx_strand_id
1 'polypeptide(L)'
;GYKNITDIVNYQSNHDHDRLLIELGKERQIFDADAFRRVRMAFAFQATSYGLMMIWMGEEIGEYKEKTPGVAKLDWSLIEDREDNSNAINKEQLQYYKDVIQLRKLNPALTTPNLEFIYDHIDNQIMAWYRWNTTDNDIQKQENHVVTVCNWSSTIYEKYEILNMPRNGKWYEWLNNDKE
;
A
#
# COMPACT_ATOMS: atom_id res chain seq x y z
N GLY A 1 -5.89 -24.06 9.88
CA GLY A 1 -5.16 -22.79 10.03
C GLY A 1 -4.07 -22.69 8.99
N TYR A 2 -3.59 -21.49 8.70
CA TYR A 2 -2.43 -21.26 7.82
C TYR A 2 -1.17 -21.92 8.39
N LYS A 3 -0.30 -22.44 7.52
CA LYS A 3 0.94 -23.13 7.93
C LYS A 3 2.11 -22.15 8.07
N ASN A 4 2.17 -21.15 7.19
CA ASN A 4 3.21 -20.12 7.20
C ASN A 4 2.62 -18.72 7.33
N ILE A 5 3.42 -17.77 7.83
CA ILE A 5 3.04 -16.36 7.92
C ILE A 5 2.78 -15.73 6.54
N THR A 6 3.35 -16.30 5.48
CA THR A 6 3.16 -15.90 4.08
C THR A 6 1.83 -16.37 3.48
N ASP A 7 1.15 -17.32 4.12
CA ASP A 7 -0.11 -17.88 3.62
C ASP A 7 -1.33 -17.10 4.11
N ILE A 8 -1.14 -16.20 5.09
CA ILE A 8 -2.20 -15.36 5.67
C ILE A 8 -2.75 -14.45 4.58
N VAL A 9 -4.08 -14.34 4.47
CA VAL A 9 -4.71 -13.38 3.57
C VAL A 9 -4.91 -12.07 4.32
N ASN A 10 -4.29 -11.00 3.81
CA ASN A 10 -4.43 -9.64 4.32
C ASN A 10 -5.28 -8.81 3.36
N TYR A 11 -6.16 -7.99 3.94
CA TYR A 11 -7.11 -7.14 3.22
C TYR A 11 -7.49 -5.93 4.06
N GLN A 12 -7.90 -4.84 3.42
CA GLN A 12 -8.46 -3.66 4.11
C GLN A 12 -9.96 -3.82 4.34
N SER A 13 -10.67 -4.26 3.31
CA SER A 13 -12.09 -4.60 3.35
C SER A 13 -12.36 -5.83 2.48
N ASN A 14 -13.59 -6.30 2.49
CA ASN A 14 -14.07 -7.40 1.68
C ASN A 14 -15.53 -7.15 1.28
N HIS A 15 -16.09 -8.08 0.50
CA HIS A 15 -17.47 -7.99 0.04
C HIS A 15 -18.51 -8.02 1.17
N ASP A 16 -18.12 -8.32 2.41
CA ASP A 16 -19.01 -8.30 3.57
C ASP A 16 -19.17 -6.90 4.19
N HIS A 17 -18.25 -5.97 3.93
CA HIS A 17 -18.21 -4.63 4.52
C HIS A 17 -18.27 -3.51 3.47
N ASP A 18 -18.39 -2.26 3.92
CA ASP A 18 -18.18 -1.09 3.07
C ASP A 18 -16.70 -0.97 2.69
N ARG A 19 -16.40 -0.29 1.58
CA ARG A 19 -14.99 -0.04 1.19
C ARG A 19 -14.37 0.89 2.21
N LEU A 20 -13.06 0.78 2.44
CA LEU A 20 -12.36 1.62 3.42
C LEU A 20 -12.61 3.13 3.18
N LEU A 21 -12.68 3.56 1.92
CA LEU A 21 -12.98 4.95 1.56
C LEU A 21 -14.34 5.43 2.12
N ILE A 22 -15.35 4.55 2.11
CA ILE A 22 -16.70 4.83 2.58
C ILE A 22 -16.73 4.82 4.11
N GLU A 23 -16.08 3.86 4.75
CA GLU A 23 -15.95 3.80 6.21
C GLU A 23 -15.26 5.05 6.77
N LEU A 24 -14.22 5.55 6.10
CA LEU A 24 -13.56 6.81 6.46
C LEU A 24 -14.53 8.01 6.42
N GLY A 25 -15.39 8.07 5.40
CA GLY A 25 -16.40 9.13 5.31
C GLY A 25 -17.47 9.02 6.39
N LYS A 26 -18.09 7.85 6.54
CA LYS A 26 -19.19 7.61 7.49
C LYS A 26 -18.74 7.74 8.94
N GLU A 27 -17.71 6.99 9.32
CA GLU A 27 -17.34 6.80 10.72
C GLU A 27 -16.37 7.86 11.23
N ARG A 28 -15.58 8.46 10.32
CA ARG A 28 -14.49 9.38 10.70
C ARG A 28 -14.64 10.78 10.11
N GLN A 29 -15.61 11.02 9.23
CA GLN A 29 -15.79 12.29 8.54
C GLN A 29 -14.53 12.74 7.80
N ILE A 30 -13.80 11.79 7.19
CA ILE A 30 -12.60 12.03 6.41
C ILE A 30 -12.94 11.82 4.93
N PHE A 31 -12.70 12.85 4.12
CA PHE A 31 -13.12 12.91 2.72
C PHE A 31 -11.96 13.33 1.80
N ASP A 32 -12.25 13.31 0.49
CA ASP A 32 -11.39 13.87 -0.57
C ASP A 32 -9.93 13.41 -0.47
N ALA A 33 -8.98 14.29 -0.76
CA ALA A 33 -7.56 13.98 -0.81
C ALA A 33 -7.03 13.30 0.47
N ASP A 34 -7.56 13.64 1.64
CA ASP A 34 -7.16 13.01 2.90
C ASP A 34 -7.64 11.56 3.01
N ALA A 35 -8.85 11.26 2.53
CA ALA A 35 -9.35 9.88 2.48
C ALA A 35 -8.53 9.04 1.50
N PHE A 36 -8.28 9.56 0.29
CA PHE A 36 -7.44 8.88 -0.70
C PHE A 36 -6.02 8.65 -0.19
N ARG A 37 -5.40 9.62 0.47
CA ARG A 37 -4.06 9.47 1.07
C ARG A 37 -4.01 8.33 2.09
N ARG A 38 -5.04 8.19 2.94
CA ARG A 38 -5.14 7.11 3.94
C ARG A 38 -5.36 5.75 3.29
N VAL A 39 -6.20 5.66 2.27
CA VAL A 39 -6.42 4.40 1.51
C VAL A 39 -5.13 3.97 0.80
N ARG A 40 -4.40 4.91 0.16
CA ARG A 40 -3.08 4.65 -0.43
C ARG A 40 -2.09 4.11 0.60
N MET A 41 -1.97 4.78 1.75
CA MET A 41 -1.12 4.34 2.85
C MET A 41 -1.46 2.93 3.33
N ALA A 42 -2.75 2.66 3.55
CA ALA A 42 -3.25 1.34 3.96
C ALA A 42 -2.90 0.25 2.92
N PHE A 43 -3.00 0.57 1.63
CA PHE A 43 -2.66 -0.37 0.56
C PHE A 43 -1.15 -0.64 0.48
N ALA A 44 -0.29 0.38 0.58
CA ALA A 44 1.17 0.17 0.65
C ALA A 44 1.57 -0.63 1.90
N PHE A 45 0.93 -0.37 3.03
CA PHE A 45 1.13 -1.14 4.25
C PHE A 45 0.79 -2.62 4.03
N GLN A 46 -0.36 -2.91 3.44
CA GLN A 46 -0.76 -4.28 3.08
C GLN A 46 0.22 -4.94 2.12
N ALA A 47 0.67 -4.20 1.10
CA ALA A 47 1.56 -4.71 0.07
C ALA A 47 2.98 -4.98 0.53
N THR A 48 3.39 -4.39 1.65
CA THR A 48 4.72 -4.56 2.22
C THR A 48 4.72 -5.34 3.54
N SER A 49 3.53 -5.76 3.98
CA SER A 49 3.32 -6.73 5.06
C SER A 49 3.53 -8.18 4.60
N TYR A 50 3.45 -9.11 5.55
CA TYR A 50 3.37 -10.55 5.26
C TYR A 50 2.09 -10.91 4.49
N GLY A 51 2.01 -12.14 3.99
CA GLY A 51 0.76 -12.70 3.48
C GLY A 51 0.42 -12.42 2.02
N LEU A 52 -0.70 -13.00 1.58
CA LEU A 52 -1.32 -12.78 0.28
C LEU A 52 -2.19 -11.53 0.34
N MET A 53 -2.06 -10.66 -0.66
CA MET A 53 -2.93 -9.49 -0.77
C MET A 53 -4.27 -9.88 -1.39
N MET A 54 -5.36 -9.50 -0.73
CA MET A 54 -6.68 -9.46 -1.32
C MET A 54 -7.16 -8.01 -1.40
N ILE A 55 -7.75 -7.66 -2.53
CA ILE A 55 -8.34 -6.33 -2.80
C ILE A 55 -9.79 -6.59 -3.18
N TRP A 56 -10.71 -5.82 -2.62
CA TRP A 56 -12.11 -5.89 -3.03
C TRP A 56 -12.35 -4.92 -4.19
N MET A 57 -13.08 -5.40 -5.22
CA MET A 57 -13.31 -4.64 -6.44
C MET A 57 -13.89 -3.25 -6.15
N GLY A 58 -13.36 -2.23 -6.81
CA GLY A 58 -13.76 -0.84 -6.64
C GLY A 58 -12.88 -0.05 -5.65
N GLU A 59 -12.15 -0.71 -4.74
CA GLU A 59 -11.21 -0.02 -3.85
C GLU A 59 -10.11 0.68 -4.66
N GLU A 60 -9.64 0.03 -5.73
CA GLU A 60 -8.58 0.52 -6.60
C GLU A 60 -8.96 1.76 -7.42
N ILE A 61 -10.26 2.02 -7.61
CA ILE A 61 -10.76 3.18 -8.35
C ILE A 61 -11.44 4.21 -7.45
N GLY A 62 -11.45 4.02 -6.14
CA GLY A 62 -12.15 4.90 -5.19
C GLY A 62 -13.67 4.88 -5.35
N GLU A 63 -14.26 3.70 -5.53
CA GLU A 63 -15.72 3.54 -5.58
C GLU A 63 -16.36 4.04 -4.27
N TYR A 64 -17.32 4.95 -4.43
CA TYR A 64 -17.95 5.70 -3.35
C TYR A 64 -19.33 5.15 -2.98
N LYS A 65 -19.92 4.30 -3.82
CA LYS A 65 -21.24 3.71 -3.55
C LYS A 65 -21.15 2.71 -2.41
N GLU A 66 -22.00 2.93 -1.41
CA GLU A 66 -22.21 2.02 -0.29
C GLU A 66 -22.56 0.62 -0.77
N LYS A 67 -22.14 -0.37 0.02
CA LYS A 67 -22.56 -1.74 -0.19
C LYS A 67 -24.07 -1.82 -0.03
N THR A 68 -24.74 -2.39 -1.02
CA THR A 68 -26.16 -2.74 -0.93
C THR A 68 -26.33 -4.25 -0.98
N PRO A 69 -27.43 -4.81 -0.43
CA PRO A 69 -27.71 -6.26 -0.55
C PRO A 69 -27.96 -6.73 -1.99
N GLY A 70 -28.23 -5.81 -2.92
CA GLY A 70 -28.48 -6.10 -4.33
C GLY A 70 -27.24 -5.98 -5.20
N VAL A 71 -27.45 -6.00 -6.53
CA VAL A 71 -26.37 -5.79 -7.50
C VAL A 71 -25.92 -4.32 -7.44
N ALA A 72 -24.76 -4.06 -6.85
CA ALA A 72 -24.07 -2.78 -6.93
C ALA A 72 -23.01 -2.83 -8.05
N LYS A 73 -23.32 -2.25 -9.21
CA LYS A 73 -22.35 -2.13 -10.31
C LYS A 73 -21.30 -1.07 -9.96
N LEU A 74 -20.05 -1.37 -10.26
CA LEU A 74 -18.97 -0.39 -10.21
C LEU A 74 -19.25 0.78 -11.15
N ASP A 75 -18.89 1.98 -10.71
CA ASP A 75 -18.94 3.20 -11.50
C ASP A 75 -17.68 3.36 -12.34
N TRP A 76 -17.69 2.80 -13.55
CA TRP A 76 -16.53 2.89 -14.45
C TRP A 76 -16.22 4.33 -14.89
N SER A 77 -17.18 5.24 -14.82
CA SER A 77 -16.96 6.65 -15.15
C SER A 77 -15.91 7.31 -14.24
N LEU A 78 -15.59 6.72 -13.08
CA LEU A 78 -14.54 7.19 -12.17
C LEU A 78 -13.15 7.13 -12.80
N ILE A 79 -12.92 6.28 -13.80
CA ILE A 79 -11.60 6.13 -14.44
C ILE A 79 -11.60 6.38 -15.95
N GLU A 80 -12.76 6.66 -16.54
CA GLU A 80 -12.87 7.07 -17.94
C GLU A 80 -12.27 8.47 -18.16
N ASP A 81 -11.80 8.74 -19.37
CA ASP A 81 -11.31 10.07 -19.72
C ASP A 81 -12.45 11.09 -19.74
N ARG A 82 -12.22 12.24 -19.12
CA ARG A 82 -13.16 13.36 -19.02
C ARG A 82 -12.47 14.64 -19.43
N GLU A 83 -13.18 15.51 -20.15
CA GLU A 83 -12.65 16.80 -20.62
C GLU A 83 -12.31 17.74 -19.44
N ASP A 84 -13.09 17.71 -18.37
CA ASP A 84 -12.90 18.53 -17.17
C ASP A 84 -11.86 17.96 -16.18
N ASN A 85 -11.37 16.74 -16.44
CA ASN A 85 -10.46 15.99 -15.58
C ASN A 85 -10.89 15.91 -14.09
N SER A 86 -12.21 15.99 -13.82
CA SER A 86 -12.79 15.99 -12.47
C SER A 86 -12.50 14.70 -11.68
N ASN A 87 -12.14 13.62 -12.37
CA ASN A 87 -11.85 12.30 -11.81
C ASN A 87 -10.34 11.98 -11.74
N ALA A 88 -9.47 12.98 -11.80
CA ALA A 88 -8.02 12.79 -11.76
C ALA A 88 -7.57 11.93 -10.56
N ILE A 89 -8.12 12.18 -9.38
CA ILE A 89 -7.74 11.47 -8.14
C ILE A 89 -8.05 9.97 -8.18
N ASN A 90 -9.13 9.56 -8.85
CA ASN A 90 -9.51 8.17 -9.04
C ASN A 90 -8.58 7.47 -10.03
N LYS A 91 -8.20 8.14 -11.13
CA LYS A 91 -7.21 7.63 -12.09
C LYS A 91 -5.83 7.47 -11.45
N GLU A 92 -5.41 8.45 -10.67
CA GLU A 92 -4.18 8.37 -9.86
C GLU A 92 -4.26 7.23 -8.83
N GLN A 93 -5.41 7.01 -8.19
CA GLN A 93 -5.60 5.90 -7.27
C GLN A 93 -5.38 4.57 -7.99
N LEU A 94 -5.99 4.38 -9.16
CA LEU A 94 -5.80 3.17 -9.96
C LEU A 94 -4.34 2.97 -10.37
N GLN A 95 -3.66 4.05 -10.77
CA GLN A 95 -2.23 3.99 -11.11
C GLN A 95 -1.37 3.63 -9.89
N TYR A 96 -1.66 4.22 -8.73
CA TYR A 96 -0.99 3.89 -7.47
C TYR A 96 -1.15 2.41 -7.12
N TYR A 97 -2.37 1.87 -7.22
CA TYR A 97 -2.63 0.45 -6.99
C TYR A 97 -1.81 -0.44 -7.95
N LYS A 98 -1.77 -0.10 -9.24
CA LYS A 98 -0.94 -0.81 -10.24
C LYS A 98 0.54 -0.79 -9.87
N ASP A 99 1.06 0.38 -9.49
CA ASP A 99 2.47 0.58 -9.16
C ASP A 99 2.89 -0.21 -7.91
N VAL A 100 2.07 -0.20 -6.85
CA VAL A 100 2.30 -0.97 -5.63
C VAL A 100 2.20 -2.48 -5.89
N ILE A 101 1.26 -2.92 -6.73
CA ILE A 101 1.18 -4.34 -7.14
C ILE A 101 2.44 -4.72 -7.93
N GLN A 102 2.89 -3.86 -8.85
CA GLN A 102 4.11 -4.09 -9.61
C GLN A 102 5.34 -4.14 -8.71
N LEU A 103 5.47 -3.25 -7.72
CA LEU A 103 6.52 -3.30 -6.69
C LEU A 103 6.57 -4.69 -6.06
N ARG A 104 5.43 -5.17 -5.55
CA ARG A 104 5.34 -6.48 -4.88
C ARG A 104 5.69 -7.64 -5.81
N LYS A 105 5.27 -7.58 -7.08
CA LYS A 105 5.56 -8.64 -8.06
C LYS A 105 7.03 -8.69 -8.47
N LEU A 106 7.68 -7.53 -8.58
CA LEU A 106 9.07 -7.42 -9.01
C LEU A 106 10.09 -7.62 -7.88
N ASN A 107 9.65 -7.58 -6.62
CA ASN A 107 10.53 -7.69 -5.46
C ASN A 107 10.21 -8.94 -4.61
N PRO A 108 10.91 -10.07 -4.84
CA PRO A 108 10.80 -11.29 -4.03
C PRO A 108 10.90 -11.05 -2.52
N ALA A 109 11.65 -10.05 -2.08
CA ALA A 109 11.72 -9.62 -0.68
C ALA A 109 10.34 -9.46 0.00
N LEU A 110 9.33 -8.98 -0.75
CA LEU A 110 7.99 -8.72 -0.21
C LEU A 110 7.14 -9.99 -0.05
N THR A 111 7.58 -11.13 -0.59
CA THR A 111 6.87 -12.42 -0.54
C THR A 111 7.55 -13.46 0.35
N THR A 112 8.74 -13.17 0.91
CA THR A 112 9.43 -14.04 1.87
C THR A 112 8.90 -13.87 3.30
N PRO A 113 9.16 -14.82 4.21
CA PRO A 113 8.87 -14.66 5.63
C PRO A 113 9.85 -13.73 6.38
N ASN A 114 10.79 -13.08 5.68
CA ASN A 114 11.78 -12.22 6.31
C ASN A 114 11.23 -10.80 6.49
N LEU A 115 11.11 -10.35 7.74
CA LEU A 115 10.79 -8.97 8.11
C LEU A 115 11.48 -8.61 9.41
N GLU A 116 11.99 -7.39 9.48
CA GLU A 116 12.50 -6.80 10.72
C GLU A 116 11.95 -5.37 10.89
N PHE A 117 11.43 -5.03 12.07
CA PHE A 117 11.16 -3.64 12.41
C PHE A 117 12.49 -2.97 12.73
N ILE A 118 12.85 -1.94 11.98
CA ILE A 118 14.17 -1.29 12.08
C ILE A 118 14.11 0.07 12.77
N TYR A 119 12.91 0.65 12.87
CA TYR A 119 12.72 1.98 13.43
C TYR A 119 11.29 2.21 13.92
N ASP A 120 11.15 2.75 15.12
CA ASP A 120 9.92 3.26 15.70
C ASP A 120 10.18 4.59 16.39
N HIS A 121 9.36 5.60 16.08
CA HIS A 121 9.40 6.89 16.76
C HIS A 121 7.97 7.32 17.08
N ILE A 122 7.48 6.84 18.22
CA ILE A 122 6.09 6.96 18.66
C ILE A 122 5.62 8.43 18.65
N ASP A 123 6.42 9.35 19.17
CA ASP A 123 6.05 10.77 19.28
C ASP A 123 5.86 11.44 17.90
N ASN A 124 6.60 10.98 16.89
CA ASN A 124 6.49 11.48 15.52
C ASN A 124 5.58 10.61 14.66
N GLN A 125 5.08 9.52 15.23
CA GLN A 125 4.26 8.50 14.58
C GLN A 125 4.91 7.97 13.29
N ILE A 126 6.22 7.73 13.35
CA ILE A 126 6.99 7.11 12.27
C ILE A 126 7.29 5.66 12.63
N MET A 127 7.11 4.76 11.66
CA MET A 127 7.49 3.36 11.79
C MET A 127 8.14 2.90 10.48
N ALA A 128 9.22 2.13 10.58
CA ALA A 128 9.84 1.51 9.41
C ALA A 128 10.17 0.05 9.65
N TRP A 129 10.04 -0.74 8.58
CA TRP A 129 10.44 -2.14 8.58
C TRP A 129 11.15 -2.50 7.28
N TYR A 130 11.90 -3.58 7.36
CA TYR A 130 12.78 -4.08 6.33
C TYR A 130 12.33 -5.49 5.90
N ARG A 131 12.33 -5.74 4.59
CA ARG A 131 12.03 -7.01 3.94
C ARG A 131 13.18 -7.40 3.02
N TRP A 132 13.53 -8.68 2.99
CA TRP A 132 14.59 -9.18 2.09
C TRP A 132 14.36 -10.62 1.64
N ASN A 133 14.99 -11.00 0.53
CA ASN A 133 15.15 -12.41 0.17
C ASN A 133 16.62 -12.82 0.23
N THR A 134 16.85 -14.10 0.49
CA THR A 134 18.16 -14.74 0.34
C THR A 134 18.20 -15.50 -0.97
N THR A 135 19.39 -15.73 -1.50
CA THR A 135 19.60 -16.47 -2.76
C THR A 135 19.90 -17.94 -2.52
N ASP A 136 20.09 -18.39 -1.27
CA ASP A 136 20.36 -19.76 -0.83
C ASP A 136 21.04 -20.63 -1.91
N ASN A 137 22.29 -20.30 -2.22
CA ASN A 137 23.18 -20.97 -3.19
C ASN A 137 22.77 -20.91 -4.68
N ASP A 138 21.66 -20.24 -5.02
CA ASP A 138 21.26 -19.98 -6.39
C ASP A 138 21.82 -18.63 -6.86
N ILE A 139 22.99 -18.70 -7.48
CA ILE A 139 23.74 -17.56 -8.03
C ILE A 139 22.98 -16.80 -9.13
N GLN A 140 21.89 -17.37 -9.66
CA GLN A 140 21.05 -16.68 -10.66
C GLN A 140 19.98 -15.79 -10.02
N LYS A 141 19.72 -15.93 -8.71
CA LYS A 141 18.78 -15.06 -8.00
C LYS A 141 19.48 -13.81 -7.50
N GLN A 142 18.80 -12.68 -7.63
CA GLN A 142 19.23 -11.42 -7.04
C GLN A 142 18.65 -11.28 -5.62
N GLU A 143 19.44 -10.72 -4.71
CA GLU A 143 18.93 -10.26 -3.42
C GLU A 143 18.20 -8.93 -3.61
N ASN A 144 16.95 -8.88 -3.18
CA ASN A 144 16.15 -7.66 -3.11
C ASN A 144 16.00 -7.23 -1.66
N HIS A 145 15.96 -5.92 -1.47
CA HIS A 145 15.90 -5.27 -0.17
C HIS A 145 14.86 -4.16 -0.27
N VAL A 146 13.85 -4.21 0.59
CA VAL A 146 12.80 -3.19 0.62
C VAL A 146 12.68 -2.68 2.03
N VAL A 147 12.82 -1.37 2.21
CA VAL A 147 12.49 -0.67 3.45
C VAL A 147 11.20 0.09 3.21
N THR A 148 10.22 -0.15 4.07
CA THR A 148 8.99 0.63 4.11
C THR A 148 9.07 1.60 5.25
N VAL A 149 8.74 2.87 4.99
CA VAL A 149 8.64 3.92 6.00
C VAL A 149 7.22 4.47 5.99
N CYS A 150 6.53 4.41 7.12
CA CYS A 150 5.19 4.93 7.29
C CYS A 150 5.21 6.13 8.23
N ASN A 151 4.66 7.25 7.74
CA ASN A 151 4.34 8.42 8.54
C ASN A 151 2.83 8.45 8.81
N TRP A 152 2.44 8.21 10.06
CA TRP A 152 1.03 8.17 10.47
C TRP A 152 0.50 9.54 10.93
N SER A 153 1.36 10.56 10.97
CA SER A 153 1.00 11.91 11.36
C SER A 153 0.56 12.76 10.16
N SER A 154 0.02 13.95 10.45
CA SER A 154 -0.19 14.99 9.43
C SER A 154 1.06 15.84 9.17
N THR A 155 2.13 15.64 9.94
CA THR A 155 3.36 16.42 9.84
C THR A 155 4.18 15.96 8.64
N ILE A 156 4.60 16.92 7.81
CA ILE A 156 5.54 16.68 6.73
C ILE A 156 6.95 16.90 7.28
N TYR A 157 7.82 15.91 7.13
CA TYR A 157 9.22 15.99 7.52
C TYR A 157 10.08 16.15 6.27
N GLU A 158 10.67 17.33 6.07
CA GLU A 158 11.59 17.56 4.93
C GLU A 158 12.93 16.84 5.09
N LYS A 159 13.38 16.71 6.34
CA LYS A 159 14.61 15.99 6.71
C LYS A 159 14.30 15.09 7.89
N TYR A 160 14.22 13.80 7.63
CA TYR A 160 14.01 12.77 8.65
C TYR A 160 15.04 11.67 8.47
N GLU A 161 15.76 11.35 9.55
CA GLU A 161 16.82 10.35 9.51
C GLU A 161 16.37 9.04 10.14
N ILE A 162 16.63 7.93 9.44
CA ILE A 162 16.44 6.56 9.94
C ILE A 162 17.83 5.99 10.20
N LEU A 163 18.23 5.95 11.47
CA LEU A 163 19.60 5.64 11.87
C LEU A 163 20.00 4.17 11.64
N ASN A 164 19.05 3.24 11.74
CA ASN A 164 19.32 1.79 11.74
C ASN A 164 19.00 1.15 10.38
N MET A 165 19.50 1.73 9.29
CA MET A 165 19.32 1.12 7.97
C MET A 165 20.03 -0.24 7.91
N PRO A 166 19.38 -1.29 7.39
CA PRO A 166 19.88 -2.67 7.47
C PRO A 166 21.13 -2.90 6.60
N ARG A 167 21.38 -2.03 5.62
CA ARG A 167 22.52 -2.11 4.71
C ARG A 167 23.01 -0.71 4.32
N ASN A 168 24.32 -0.59 4.16
CA ASN A 168 24.95 0.57 3.54
C ASN A 168 24.68 0.59 2.03
N GLY A 169 24.63 1.78 1.44
CA GLY A 169 24.48 1.96 0.00
C GLY A 169 23.47 3.06 -0.34
N LYS A 170 23.15 3.15 -1.64
CA LYS A 170 22.08 4.02 -2.13
C LYS A 170 20.75 3.30 -2.05
N TRP A 171 19.75 3.98 -1.51
CA TRP A 171 18.37 3.55 -1.51
C TRP A 171 17.58 4.42 -2.48
N TYR A 172 16.67 3.81 -3.22
CA TYR A 172 15.87 4.48 -4.24
C TYR A 172 14.40 4.41 -3.83
N GLU A 173 13.69 5.51 -4.02
CA GLU A 173 12.27 5.59 -3.71
C GLU A 173 11.44 5.01 -4.85
N TRP A 174 10.58 4.03 -4.54
CA TRP A 174 9.79 3.36 -5.58
C TRP A 174 8.46 4.06 -5.90
N LEU A 175 7.80 4.65 -4.88
CA LEU A 175 6.40 5.07 -4.99
C LEU A 175 6.22 6.53 -5.42
N ASN A 176 7.20 7.40 -5.20
CA ASN A 176 7.15 8.79 -5.65
C ASN A 176 8.08 8.97 -6.84
N ASN A 177 7.59 8.71 -8.06
CA ASN A 177 8.09 9.15 -9.38
C ASN A 177 9.60 9.05 -9.76
N ASP A 178 10.51 8.70 -8.86
CA ASP A 178 11.93 8.47 -9.13
C ASP A 178 12.15 6.97 -9.38
N LYS A 179 11.39 6.43 -10.34
CA LYS A 179 11.58 5.07 -10.84
C LYS A 179 12.80 5.07 -11.77
N GLU A 180 14.00 4.92 -11.23
CA GLU A 180 15.21 4.57 -12.01
C GLU A 180 15.35 3.05 -12.21
#